data_AF-A0A519SUP6-F1
#
_entry.id   AF-A0A519SUP6-F1
#
_cell.length_a   1.000
_cell.length_b   1.000
_cell.length_c   1.000
_cell.angle_alpha   90.00
_cell.angle_beta   90.00
_cell.angle_gamma   90.00
#
_symmetry.space_group_name_H-M   'P 1'
#
loop_
_entity.id
_entity.type
_entity.pdbx_description
1 polymer ?
#
loop_
_entity_poly.entity_id
_entity_poly.type
_entity_poly.pdbx_seq_one_letter_code
_entity_poly.pdbx_strand_id
1 'polypeptide(L)' 'MAKDKKDMFASLKANVLNNSSETPQQVVIPVKGKLKSEETPFTLYIPTSTLKRLKILAATEGKSLKQLINEAIEEKYKT' A
#
# COMPACT_ATOMS: atom_id res chain seq x y z
N MET A 1 -1.14 56.98 -5.89
CA MET A 1 -1.21 55.81 -6.79
C MET A 1 -0.03 54.84 -6.66
N ALA A 2 1.25 55.27 -6.75
CA ALA A 2 2.40 54.34 -6.65
C ALA A 2 2.83 54.04 -5.20
N LYS A 3 2.57 54.95 -4.26
CA LYS A 3 2.90 54.82 -2.83
C LYS A 3 1.98 53.80 -2.14
N ASP A 4 0.69 53.86 -2.45
CA ASP A 4 -0.36 52.98 -1.93
C ASP A 4 -0.10 51.50 -2.24
N LYS A 5 0.48 51.20 -3.42
CA LYS A 5 0.85 49.83 -3.81
C LYS A 5 2.01 49.31 -2.97
N LYS A 6 3.03 50.13 -2.70
CA LYS A 6 4.18 49.72 -1.87
C LYS A 6 3.77 49.43 -0.43
N ASP A 7 2.86 50.24 0.11
CA ASP A 7 2.34 50.05 1.47
C ASP A 7 1.45 48.79 1.57
N MET A 8 0.67 48.48 0.54
CA MET A 8 -0.04 47.20 0.43
C MET A 8 0.90 45.99 0.34
N PHE A 9 1.98 46.07 -0.43
CA PHE A 9 2.95 44.96 -0.51
C PHE A 9 3.73 44.77 0.80
N ALA A 10 3.98 45.84 1.56
CA ALA A 10 4.64 45.76 2.85
C ALA A 10 3.77 45.05 3.91
N SER A 11 2.46 45.36 3.95
CA SER A 11 1.53 44.73 4.88
C SER A 11 1.30 43.24 4.57
N LEU A 12 1.26 42.86 3.30
CA LEU A 12 1.17 41.45 2.89
C LEU A 12 2.42 40.66 3.30
N LYS A 13 3.62 41.22 3.11
CA LYS A 13 4.88 40.56 3.50
C LYS A 13 4.96 40.34 5.01
N ALA A 14 4.55 41.33 5.81
CA ALA A 14 4.54 41.22 7.26
C ALA A 14 3.59 40.11 7.76
N ASN A 15 2.43 39.93 7.11
CA ASN A 15 1.48 38.89 7.47
C ASN A 15 1.92 37.49 7.00
N VAL A 16 2.64 37.36 5.89
CA VAL A 16 3.06 36.04 5.36
C VAL A 16 4.34 35.54 6.03
N LEU A 17 5.29 36.41 6.39
CA LEU A 17 6.52 35.97 7.08
C LEU A 17 6.29 35.54 8.53
N ASN A 18 5.32 36.15 9.22
CA ASN A 18 5.04 35.85 10.63
C ASN A 18 4.17 34.60 10.81
N ASN A 19 3.38 34.24 9.79
CA ASN A 19 2.57 33.02 9.80
C ASN A 19 3.35 31.91 9.12
N SER A 20 4.27 31.29 9.88
CA SER A 20 4.82 29.98 9.53
C SER A 20 3.66 29.03 9.27
N SER A 21 3.45 28.64 8.01
CA SER A 21 2.40 27.69 7.66
C SER A 21 2.67 26.39 8.42
N GLU A 22 1.87 26.09 9.44
CA GLU A 22 1.83 24.79 10.09
C GLU A 22 1.23 23.80 9.10
N THR A 23 2.01 23.39 8.10
CA THR A 23 1.63 22.27 7.26
C THR A 23 1.61 21.03 8.15
N PRO A 24 0.49 20.30 8.27
CA PRO A 24 0.45 19.09 9.07
C PRO A 24 1.48 18.11 8.50
N GLN A 25 2.54 17.86 9.27
CA GLN A 25 3.58 16.93 8.86
C GLN A 25 2.98 15.52 8.87
N GLN A 26 2.95 14.88 7.71
CA GLN A 26 2.49 13.50 7.60
C GLN A 26 3.49 12.58 8.32
N VAL A 27 3.14 12.14 9.52
CA VAL A 27 3.92 11.14 10.26
C VAL A 27 3.70 9.79 9.58
N VAL A 28 4.70 9.32 8.82
CA VAL A 28 4.70 7.98 8.24
C VAL A 28 5.03 6.99 9.36
N ILE A 29 3.99 6.38 9.94
CA ILE A 29 4.16 5.29 10.90
C ILE A 29 4.39 3.99 10.11
N PRO A 30 5.51 3.28 10.31
CA PRO A 30 5.72 1.97 9.72
C PRO A 30 4.62 1.03 10.22
N VAL A 31 3.79 0.53 9.31
CA VAL A 31 2.82 -0.51 9.64
C VAL A 31 3.62 -1.74 10.06
N LYS A 32 3.70 -1.99 11.38
CA LYS A 32 4.37 -3.17 11.92
C LYS A 32 3.80 -4.40 11.21
N GLY A 33 4.71 -5.14 10.58
CA GLY A 33 4.42 -6.19 9.62
C GLY A 33 3.34 -7.15 10.10
N LYS A 34 2.47 -7.55 9.18
CA LYS A 34 1.45 -8.57 9.40
C LYS A 34 2.12 -9.83 9.93
N LEU A 35 2.10 -10.02 11.24
CA LEU A 35 2.53 -11.25 11.89
C LEU A 35 1.44 -12.30 11.60
N LYS A 36 1.49 -12.94 10.43
CA LYS A 36 0.71 -14.16 10.20
C LYS A 36 1.43 -15.29 10.91
N SER A 37 1.16 -15.43 12.21
CA SER A 37 1.91 -16.22 13.17
C SER A 37 1.83 -17.75 12.99
N GLU A 38 1.04 -18.25 12.05
CA GLU A 38 0.83 -19.69 11.82
C GLU A 38 1.27 -20.17 10.43
N GLU A 39 1.73 -19.27 9.55
CA GLU A 39 2.10 -19.64 8.18
C GLU A 39 3.62 -19.71 8.04
N THR A 40 4.14 -20.89 7.70
CA THR A 40 5.56 -21.07 7.37
C THR A 40 5.79 -20.81 5.88
N PRO A 41 6.78 -19.97 5.51
CA PRO A 41 7.14 -19.79 4.12
C PRO A 41 7.80 -21.07 3.60
N PHE A 42 7.30 -21.58 2.47
CA PHE A 42 7.91 -22.70 1.76
C PHE A 42 8.07 -22.35 0.29
N THR A 43 9.14 -22.86 -0.33
CA THR A 43 9.39 -22.69 -1.77
C THR A 43 9.39 -24.07 -2.41
N LEU A 44 8.68 -24.21 -3.53
CA LEU A 44 8.68 -25.43 -4.33
C LEU A 44 8.74 -25.10 -5.82
N TYR A 45 9.15 -26.07 -6.63
CA TYR A 45 9.19 -25.94 -8.08
C TYR A 45 7.90 -26.50 -8.68
N ILE A 46 7.21 -25.70 -9.49
CA ILE A 46 6.00 -26.10 -10.23
C ILE A 46 6.30 -26.04 -11.73
N PRO A 47 5.86 -27.02 -12.54
CA PRO A 47 5.90 -26.90 -14.00
C PRO A 47 5.22 -25.62 -14.50
N THR A 48 5.84 -24.96 -15.49
CA THR A 48 5.36 -23.68 -16.03
C THR A 48 3.95 -23.78 -16.63
N SER A 49 3.62 -24.93 -17.22
CA SER A 49 2.29 -25.24 -17.75
C SER A 49 1.22 -25.23 -16.66
N THR A 50 1.49 -25.84 -15.52
CA THR A 50 0.59 -25.91 -14.36
C THR A 50 0.39 -24.54 -13.73
N LEU A 51 1.46 -23.74 -13.62
CA LEU A 51 1.38 -22.38 -13.07
C LEU A 51 0.50 -21.47 -13.94
N LYS A 52 0.57 -21.59 -15.27
CA LYS A 52 -0.32 -20.84 -16.18
C LYS A 52 -1.79 -21.20 -15.93
N ARG A 53 -2.12 -22.48 -15.81
CA ARG A 53 -3.49 -22.95 -15.53
C ARG A 53 -4.00 -22.43 -14.18
N LEU A 54 -3.18 -22.49 -13.15
CA LEU A 54 -3.52 -21.97 -11.82
C LEU A 54 -3.79 -20.46 -11.83
N LYS A 55 -3.02 -19.68 -12.59
CA LYS A 55 -3.26 -18.23 -12.72
C LYS A 55 -4.59 -17.93 -13.40
N ILE A 56 -4.96 -18.69 -14.42
CA ILE A 56 -6.24 -18.53 -15.10
C ILE A 56 -7.38 -18.88 -14.13
N LEU A 57 -7.28 -20.00 -13.40
CA LEU A 57 -8.27 -20.41 -12.41
C LEU A 57 -8.44 -19.39 -11.27
N ALA A 58 -7.32 -18.84 -10.78
CA ALA A 58 -7.32 -17.78 -9.77
C ALA A 58 -8.08 -16.54 -10.24
N ALA A 59 -7.86 -16.14 -11.50
CA ALA A 59 -8.56 -15.01 -12.09
C ALA A 59 -10.06 -15.29 -12.27
N THR A 60 -10.45 -16.51 -12.66
CA THR A 60 -11.86 -16.88 -12.86
C THR A 60 -12.63 -16.99 -11.55
N GLU A 61 -12.01 -17.51 -10.49
CA GLU A 61 -12.66 -17.70 -9.18
C GLU A 61 -12.55 -16.49 -8.25
N GLY A 62 -11.80 -15.46 -8.65
CA GLY A 62 -11.54 -14.29 -7.79
C GLY A 62 -10.72 -14.62 -6.54
N LYS A 63 -9.99 -15.74 -6.55
CA LYS A 63 -9.16 -16.22 -5.44
C LYS A 63 -7.68 -15.93 -5.67
N SER A 64 -6.93 -15.80 -4.60
CA SER A 64 -5.47 -15.75 -4.68
C SER A 64 -4.88 -17.13 -5.01
N LEU A 65 -3.72 -17.16 -5.68
CA LEU A 65 -2.98 -18.40 -5.94
C LEU A 65 -2.73 -19.22 -4.67
N LYS A 66 -2.46 -18.51 -3.56
CA LYS A 66 -2.23 -19.11 -2.25
C LYS A 66 -3.47 -19.85 -1.74
N GLN A 67 -4.65 -19.23 -1.83
CA GLN A 67 -5.90 -19.86 -1.39
C GLN A 67 -6.16 -21.13 -2.18
N LEU A 68 -6.02 -21.09 -3.51
CA LEU A 68 -6.19 -22.28 -4.36
C LEU A 68 -5.25 -23.43 -3.99
N ILE A 69 -3.98 -23.12 -3.74
CA ILE A 69 -2.98 -24.13 -3.37
C ILE A 69 -3.32 -24.74 -2.01
N ASN A 70 -3.65 -23.91 -1.02
CA ASN A 70 -3.98 -24.38 0.32
C ASN A 70 -5.29 -25.18 0.33
N GLU A 71 -6.33 -24.73 -0.38
CA GLU A 71 -7.60 -25.44 -0.54
C GLU A 71 -7.38 -26.82 -1.17
N ALA A 72 -6.57 -26.91 -2.24
CA ALA A 72 -6.26 -28.18 -2.88
C ALA A 72 -5.48 -29.14 -1.97
N ILE A 73 -4.58 -28.61 -1.14
CA ILE A 73 -3.85 -29.39 -0.13
C ILE A 73 -4.81 -29.87 0.96
N GLU A 74 -5.66 -29.00 1.50
CA GLU A 74 -6.65 -29.36 2.50
C GLU A 74 -7.64 -30.40 1.97
N GLU A 75 -8.09 -30.29 0.72
CA GLU A 75 -8.99 -31.27 0.11
C GLU A 75 -8.34 -32.66 -0.02
N LYS A 76 -7.05 -32.71 -0.34
CA LYS A 76 -6.32 -33.97 -0.53
C LYS A 76 -5.82 -34.61 0.75
N TYR A 77 -5.49 -33.81 1.76
CA TYR A 77 -4.81 -34.26 2.97
C TYR A 77 -5.60 -34.02 4.26
N LYS A 78 -6.85 -33.54 4.19
CA LYS A 78 -7.75 -33.55 5.36
C LYS A 78 -7.88 -34.98 5.87
N THR A 79 -7.33 -35.20 7.06
CA THR A 79 -7.46 -36.44 7.83
C THR A 79 -8.57 -36.27 8.86
#